data_AF-A0A9N8EWH6-F1
#
_entry.id   AF-A0A9N8EWH6-F1
#
_cell.length_a   1.000
_cell.length_b   1.000
_cell.length_c   1.000
_cell.angle_alpha   90.00
_cell.angle_beta   90.00
_cell.angle_gamma   90.00
#
_symmetry.space_group_name_H-M   'P 1'
#
loop_
_entity.id
_entity.type
_entity.pdbx_description
1 polymer ?
#
loop_
_entity_poly.entity_id
_entity_poly.type
_entity_poly.pdbx_seq_one_letter_code
_entity_poly.pdbx_strand_id
1 'polypeptide(L)'
;MGWEAKVEELGQKLRKEIVDNNEEPDIERSNDLLEALTKHQGTMSIAVLQKTRLGNTMTKCIRTLKRHKRTSTNTKELETLIKTGESLLDQWKQAVDKDAKQKQHNHHQKEESEDAVNEKGLPTTVKAYQTRLTKQRKDLFKNPPVLPPNHVTIEEEWYPLPKRNKKTGELTFVCGADDKIQNLLKDFHPNRTPEEIMRAGSFGGTYYRPIASAVTNVSYTASGVLKESVDPKWIQGLDIRTMLTSSTYRNSVNKYGVKCGGSLGMWESSGWIADCDPYGWFQWYCRFYQGRRCSDDARQIQRWAKSAGPKGRFRSQLCNKILAAKTTADDVSISPVIRQTLLHWGLEITEEVLAKHKKRVGR
;
A
#
# COMPACT_ATOMS: atom_id res chain seq x y z
N MET A 1 38.38 16.23 7.93
CA MET A 1 37.08 16.93 8.05
C MET A 1 36.49 17.11 6.66
N GLY A 2 35.20 16.82 6.46
CA GLY A 2 34.53 17.06 5.19
C GLY A 2 34.44 18.56 4.88
N TRP A 3 34.39 18.93 3.60
CA TRP A 3 34.36 20.34 3.16
C TRP A 3 33.14 21.11 3.71
N GLU A 4 32.00 20.43 3.95
CA GLU A 4 30.82 21.03 4.59
C GLU A 4 31.10 21.55 6.00
N ALA A 5 31.85 20.77 6.79
CA ALA A 5 32.23 21.16 8.16
C ALA A 5 33.16 22.37 8.14
N LYS A 6 34.01 22.50 7.12
CA LYS A 6 34.90 23.65 6.92
C LYS A 6 34.11 24.92 6.58
N VAL A 7 33.06 24.81 5.76
CA VAL A 7 32.17 25.93 5.41
C VAL A 7 31.35 26.38 6.63
N GLU A 8 30.87 25.43 7.43
CA GLU A 8 30.18 25.72 8.68
C GLU A 8 31.10 26.46 9.67
N GLU A 9 32.34 25.99 9.83
CA GLU A 9 33.36 26.63 10.68
C GLU A 9 33.66 28.07 10.22
N LEU A 10 33.82 28.29 8.90
CA LEU A 10 34.03 29.63 8.35
C LEU A 10 32.85 30.57 8.63
N GLY A 11 31.61 30.07 8.49
CA GLY A 11 30.41 30.83 8.81
C GLY A 11 30.32 31.22 10.29
N GLN A 12 30.70 30.30 11.19
CA GLN A 12 30.74 30.58 12.63
C GLN A 12 31.82 31.60 12.98
N LYS A 13 33.01 31.51 12.37
CA LYS A 13 34.10 32.48 12.56
C LYS A 13 33.69 33.88 12.08
N LEU A 14 33.06 33.97 10.90
CA LEU A 14 32.55 35.23 10.36
C LEU A 14 31.49 35.84 11.27
N ARG A 15 30.57 35.02 11.78
CA ARG A 15 29.56 35.47 12.73
C ARG A 15 30.18 36.01 14.01
N LYS A 16 31.15 35.28 14.57
CA LYS A 16 31.83 35.69 15.79
C LYS A 16 32.52 37.05 15.60
N GLU A 17 33.20 37.23 14.47
CA GLU A 17 33.91 38.45 14.13
C GLU A 17 32.98 39.66 13.96
N ILE A 18 31.88 39.49 13.23
CA ILE A 18 31.03 40.61 12.80
C ILE A 18 29.83 40.86 13.71
N VAL A 19 29.27 39.82 14.33
CA VAL A 19 27.93 39.87 14.97
C VAL A 19 28.01 39.67 16.48
N ASP A 20 28.79 38.71 16.94
CA ASP A 20 28.79 38.34 18.36
C ASP A 20 29.72 39.25 19.19
N ASN A 21 30.61 40.02 18.55
CA ASN A 21 31.38 41.09 19.15
C ASN A 21 30.63 42.42 19.06
N ASN A 22 30.59 43.21 20.14
CA ASN A 22 29.96 44.54 20.17
C ASN A 22 30.87 45.67 19.65
N GLU A 23 32.07 45.33 19.19
CA GLU A 23 33.09 46.24 18.69
C GLU A 23 33.02 46.37 17.16
N GLU A 24 33.73 47.35 16.58
CA GLU A 24 33.82 47.47 15.14
C GLU A 24 34.53 46.24 14.54
N PRO A 25 33.97 45.58 13.50
CA PRO A 25 34.58 44.39 12.93
C PRO A 25 35.95 44.67 12.32
N ASP A 26 36.90 43.75 12.51
CA ASP A 26 38.19 43.83 11.84
C ASP A 26 37.99 43.64 10.32
N ILE A 27 38.42 44.64 9.54
CA ILE A 27 38.15 44.72 8.11
C ILE A 27 38.91 43.64 7.34
N GLU A 28 40.18 43.44 7.67
CA GLU A 28 41.08 42.51 6.98
C GLU A 28 40.63 41.07 7.24
N ARG A 29 40.37 40.74 8.50
CA ARG A 29 39.89 39.43 8.92
C ARG A 29 38.49 39.13 8.39
N SER A 30 37.60 40.13 8.34
CA SER A 30 36.28 39.98 7.72
C SER A 30 36.39 39.72 6.23
N ASN A 31 37.32 40.39 5.53
CA ASN A 31 37.57 40.16 4.11
C ASN A 31 38.09 38.75 3.85
N ASP A 32 39.09 38.29 4.61
CA ASP A 32 39.67 36.95 4.48
C ASP A 32 38.62 35.84 4.64
N LEU A 33 37.71 36.00 5.60
CA LEU A 33 36.63 35.05 5.85
C LEU A 33 35.60 35.05 4.71
N LEU A 34 35.29 36.21 4.13
CA LEU A 34 34.40 36.32 2.97
C LEU A 34 35.05 35.73 1.71
N GLU A 35 36.34 35.97 1.47
CA GLU A 35 37.08 35.37 0.36
C GLU A 35 37.18 33.85 0.49
N ALA A 36 37.42 33.35 1.71
CA ALA A 36 37.43 31.92 1.99
C ALA A 36 36.07 31.27 1.70
N LEU A 37 34.96 31.94 2.02
CA LEU A 37 33.61 31.49 1.69
C LEU A 37 33.35 31.53 0.18
N THR A 38 33.90 32.51 -0.53
CA THR A 38 33.79 32.64 -1.99
C THR A 38 34.45 31.44 -2.71
N LYS A 39 35.57 30.92 -2.19
CA LYS A 39 36.24 29.73 -2.75
C LYS A 39 35.40 28.45 -2.68
N HIS A 40 34.39 28.41 -1.81
CA HIS A 40 33.47 27.27 -1.65
C HIS A 40 32.09 27.51 -2.29
N GLN A 41 31.93 28.60 -3.05
CA GLN A 41 30.67 29.02 -3.65
C GLN A 41 30.09 27.99 -4.64
N GLY A 42 30.94 27.41 -5.52
CA GLY A 42 30.49 26.46 -6.54
C GLY A 42 29.96 25.13 -5.98
N THR A 43 30.24 24.83 -4.71
CA THR A 43 29.82 23.61 -4.02
C THR A 43 28.58 23.80 -3.14
N MET A 44 28.05 25.02 -3.04
CA MET A 44 26.88 25.32 -2.19
C MET A 44 25.58 24.75 -2.75
N SER A 45 25.00 23.76 -2.05
CA SER A 45 23.66 23.22 -2.33
C SER A 45 22.62 23.67 -1.30
N ILE A 46 21.34 23.50 -1.61
CA ILE A 46 20.23 23.77 -0.67
C ILE A 46 20.43 23.01 0.65
N ALA A 47 20.83 21.74 0.58
CA ALA A 47 21.02 20.90 1.76
C ALA A 47 22.13 21.44 2.67
N VAL A 48 23.21 21.95 2.09
CA VAL A 48 24.34 22.52 2.85
C VAL A 48 23.95 23.88 3.45
N LEU A 49 23.22 24.73 2.72
CA LEU A 49 22.71 26.01 3.26
C LEU A 49 21.74 25.80 4.44
N GLN A 50 20.85 24.82 4.34
CA GLN A 50 19.90 24.49 5.41
C GLN A 50 20.60 23.91 6.64
N LYS A 51 21.55 22.98 6.43
CA LYS A 51 22.31 22.34 7.49
C LYS A 51 23.19 23.32 8.26
N THR A 52 23.94 24.15 7.54
CA THR A 52 24.90 25.11 8.12
C THR A 52 24.26 26.44 8.56
N ARG A 53 23.03 26.72 8.13
CA ARG A 53 22.31 28.00 8.33
C ARG A 53 23.09 29.24 7.84
N LEU A 54 24.02 29.06 6.91
CA LEU A 54 24.95 30.09 6.46
C LEU A 54 24.26 31.32 5.85
N GLY A 55 23.15 31.14 5.14
CA GLY A 55 22.36 32.25 4.58
C GLY A 55 21.79 33.20 5.66
N ASN A 56 21.35 32.64 6.78
CA ASN A 56 20.87 33.43 7.92
C ASN A 56 22.02 34.16 8.60
N THR A 57 23.16 33.49 8.75
CA THR A 57 24.39 34.06 9.31
C THR A 57 24.89 35.24 8.46
N MET A 58 24.97 35.07 7.14
CA MET A 58 25.40 36.11 6.21
C MET A 58 24.45 37.31 6.24
N THR A 59 23.13 37.07 6.25
CA THR A 59 22.12 38.14 6.36
C THR A 59 22.30 38.95 7.65
N LYS A 60 22.63 38.30 8.77
CA LYS A 60 22.93 38.98 10.03
C LYS A 60 24.22 39.79 9.95
N CYS A 61 25.29 39.22 9.39
CA CYS A 61 26.58 39.92 9.22
C CYS A 61 26.41 41.19 8.37
N ILE A 62 25.70 41.12 7.24
CA ILE A 62 25.42 42.27 6.37
C ILE A 62 24.65 43.37 7.13
N ARG A 63 23.64 43.00 7.93
CA ARG A 63 22.89 43.97 8.74
C ARG A 63 23.77 44.65 9.79
N THR A 64 24.66 43.90 10.43
CA THR A 64 25.58 44.45 11.43
C THR A 64 26.62 45.36 10.78
N LEU A 65 27.24 44.96 9.66
CA LEU A 65 28.14 45.83 8.89
C LEU A 65 27.46 47.13 8.46
N LYS A 66 26.22 47.07 7.98
CA LYS A 66 25.41 48.27 7.65
C LYS A 66 25.16 49.17 8.85
N ARG A 67 25.12 48.63 10.07
CA ARG A 67 25.00 49.41 11.32
C ARG A 67 26.32 50.09 11.66
N HIS A 68 27.45 49.37 11.64
CA HIS A 68 28.78 49.95 11.91
C HIS A 68 29.17 51.01 10.90
N LYS A 69 28.81 50.83 9.61
CA LYS A 69 29.06 51.84 8.56
C LYS A 69 28.44 53.21 8.89
N ARG A 70 27.39 53.29 9.70
CA ARG A 70 26.74 54.58 10.06
C ARG A 70 27.57 55.41 11.03
N THR A 71 28.50 54.80 11.75
CA THR A 71 29.25 55.41 12.85
C THR A 71 30.76 55.30 12.70
N SER A 72 31.25 54.48 11.77
CA SER A 72 32.68 54.23 11.52
C SER A 72 33.31 55.27 10.60
N THR A 73 34.63 55.46 10.72
CA THR A 73 35.46 56.23 9.79
C THR A 73 35.83 55.44 8.52
N ASN A 74 35.78 54.11 8.57
CA ASN A 74 36.15 53.18 7.49
C ASN A 74 34.96 52.83 6.59
N THR A 75 34.23 53.85 6.17
CA THR A 75 32.93 53.69 5.48
C THR A 75 33.05 53.04 4.09
N LYS A 76 34.19 53.19 3.41
CA LYS A 76 34.44 52.65 2.05
C LYS A 76 34.78 51.16 2.10
N GLU A 77 35.56 50.77 3.09
CA GLU A 77 36.02 49.41 3.32
C GLU A 77 34.84 48.54 3.77
N LEU A 78 34.03 49.03 4.71
CA LEU A 78 32.79 48.37 5.15
C LEU A 78 31.78 48.25 4.00
N GLU A 79 31.70 49.23 3.11
CA GLU A 79 30.85 49.15 1.92
C GLU A 79 31.29 48.04 0.96
N THR A 80 32.60 47.83 0.81
CA THR A 80 33.15 46.75 -0.01
C THR A 80 32.82 45.38 0.60
N LEU A 81 32.93 45.22 1.92
CA LEU A 81 32.54 43.99 2.62
C LEU A 81 31.04 43.71 2.49
N ILE A 82 30.19 44.74 2.61
CA ILE A 82 28.74 44.63 2.43
C ILE A 82 28.42 44.13 1.02
N LYS A 83 29.00 44.75 -0.01
CA LYS A 83 28.79 44.35 -1.42
C LYS A 83 29.22 42.92 -1.68
N THR A 84 30.34 42.49 -1.09
CA THR A 84 30.85 41.12 -1.22
C THR A 84 29.89 40.12 -0.56
N GLY A 85 29.40 40.42 0.65
CA GLY A 85 28.41 39.60 1.34
C GLY A 85 27.07 39.53 0.62
N GLU A 86 26.59 40.65 0.06
CA GLU A 86 25.35 40.71 -0.72
C GLU A 86 25.46 39.90 -2.02
N SER A 87 26.59 40.01 -2.73
CA SER A 87 26.86 39.23 -3.93
C SER A 87 26.85 37.72 -3.64
N LEU A 88 27.49 37.28 -2.56
CA LEU A 88 27.48 35.87 -2.15
C LEU A 88 26.07 35.40 -1.81
N LEU A 89 25.31 36.22 -1.08
CA LEU A 89 23.94 35.87 -0.68
C LEU A 89 23.02 35.74 -1.89
N ASP A 90 23.14 36.64 -2.87
CA ASP A 90 22.33 36.59 -4.09
C ASP A 90 22.73 35.42 -4.99
N GLN A 91 24.01 35.07 -5.06
CA GLN A 91 24.48 33.87 -5.75
C GLN A 91 23.96 32.59 -5.09
N TRP A 92 23.92 32.52 -3.76
CA TRP A 92 23.31 31.40 -3.04
C TRP A 92 21.81 31.31 -3.29
N LYS A 93 21.08 32.43 -3.34
CA LYS A 93 19.65 32.44 -3.74
C LYS A 93 19.48 31.93 -5.17
N GLN A 94 20.30 32.38 -6.12
CA GLN A 94 20.24 31.90 -7.50
C GLN A 94 20.57 30.41 -7.62
N ALA A 95 21.51 29.89 -6.81
CA ALA A 95 21.81 28.46 -6.75
C ALA A 95 20.64 27.67 -6.16
N VAL A 96 19.98 28.19 -5.12
CA VAL A 96 18.74 27.62 -4.54
C VAL A 96 17.61 27.63 -5.57
N ASP A 97 17.42 28.71 -6.31
CA ASP A 97 16.39 28.83 -7.34
C ASP A 97 16.67 27.93 -8.54
N LYS A 98 17.94 27.77 -8.94
CA LYS A 98 18.36 26.82 -9.99
C LYS A 98 18.17 25.38 -9.54
N ASP A 99 18.52 25.03 -8.30
CA ASP A 99 18.33 23.69 -7.73
C ASP A 99 16.84 23.39 -7.45
N ALA A 100 16.02 24.40 -7.12
CA ALA A 100 14.57 24.30 -7.03
C ALA A 100 13.91 24.15 -8.41
N LYS A 101 14.40 24.86 -9.43
CA LYS A 101 13.99 24.69 -10.84
C LYS A 101 14.46 23.35 -11.41
N GLN A 102 15.64 22.85 -11.03
CA GLN A 102 16.12 21.50 -11.37
C GLN A 102 15.36 20.41 -10.62
N LYS A 103 14.90 20.64 -9.39
CA LYS A 103 13.97 19.75 -8.68
C LYS A 103 12.57 19.80 -9.28
N GLN A 104 12.08 20.96 -9.75
CA GLN A 104 10.84 21.06 -10.51
C GLN A 104 10.97 20.41 -11.89
N HIS A 105 12.11 20.54 -12.57
CA HIS A 105 12.39 19.89 -13.85
C HIS A 105 12.64 18.39 -13.70
N ASN A 106 13.27 17.94 -12.60
CA ASN A 106 13.36 16.53 -12.21
C ASN A 106 12.02 15.98 -11.68
N HIS A 107 11.12 16.82 -11.15
CA HIS A 107 9.74 16.46 -10.82
C HIS A 107 8.86 16.39 -12.08
N HIS A 108 9.18 17.18 -13.11
CA HIS A 108 8.62 17.11 -14.48
C HIS A 108 9.35 16.14 -15.43
N GLN A 109 10.43 15.48 -14.98
CA GLN A 109 11.09 14.37 -15.71
C GLN A 109 10.91 13.03 -15.00
N LYS A 110 10.32 13.00 -13.79
CA LYS A 110 9.82 11.78 -13.12
C LYS A 110 8.30 11.57 -13.22
N GLU A 111 7.63 12.45 -13.94
CA GLU A 111 6.28 12.34 -14.51
C GLU A 111 6.43 12.90 -15.93
N GLU A 112 6.21 12.23 -17.05
CA GLU A 112 5.59 10.97 -17.40
C GLU A 112 6.33 10.49 -18.66
N SER A 113 6.84 9.25 -18.68
CA SER A 113 6.71 8.48 -19.90
C SER A 113 5.36 7.78 -19.80
N GLU A 114 4.55 7.84 -20.86
CA GLU A 114 3.33 7.03 -20.98
C GLU A 114 3.61 5.53 -20.74
N ASP A 115 4.88 5.12 -20.83
CA ASP A 115 5.38 3.77 -20.59
C ASP A 115 5.21 3.29 -19.13
N ALA A 116 5.43 4.11 -18.09
CA ALA A 116 5.32 3.64 -16.70
C ALA A 116 3.87 3.36 -16.26
N VAL A 117 2.90 4.04 -16.89
CA VAL A 117 1.46 3.81 -16.67
C VAL A 117 0.99 2.55 -17.43
N ASN A 118 1.67 2.21 -18.54
CA ASN A 118 1.37 1.03 -19.38
C ASN A 118 2.25 -0.20 -19.08
N GLU A 119 3.25 -0.07 -18.21
CA GLU A 119 4.13 -1.18 -17.84
C GLU A 119 3.35 -2.27 -17.11
N LYS A 120 3.60 -3.53 -17.48
CA LYS A 120 3.05 -4.71 -16.81
C LYS A 120 3.74 -4.90 -15.46
N GLY A 121 3.00 -5.38 -14.46
CA GLY A 121 3.50 -5.62 -13.12
C GLY A 121 2.92 -4.67 -12.07
N LEU A 122 3.45 -4.75 -10.85
CA LEU A 122 2.94 -4.01 -9.70
C LEU A 122 3.14 -2.50 -9.85
N PRO A 123 2.18 -1.66 -9.42
CA PRO A 123 2.37 -0.21 -9.38
C PRO A 123 3.40 0.16 -8.30
N THR A 124 4.33 1.05 -8.66
CA THR A 124 5.41 1.49 -7.74
C THR A 124 5.00 2.65 -6.84
N THR A 125 3.98 3.43 -7.23
CA THR A 125 3.51 4.59 -6.48
C THR A 125 1.99 4.65 -6.42
N VAL A 126 1.47 5.30 -5.36
CA VAL A 126 0.02 5.50 -5.17
C VAL A 126 -0.59 6.29 -6.34
N LYS A 127 0.12 7.32 -6.85
CA LYS A 127 -0.34 8.12 -7.99
C LYS A 127 -0.44 7.27 -9.27
N ALA A 128 0.60 6.50 -9.59
CA ALA A 128 0.58 5.58 -10.73
C ALA A 128 -0.57 4.56 -10.63
N TYR A 129 -0.81 4.02 -9.43
CA TYR A 129 -1.91 3.10 -9.21
C TYR A 129 -3.29 3.75 -9.38
N GLN A 130 -3.47 4.96 -8.84
CA GLN A 130 -4.69 5.74 -9.02
C GLN A 130 -4.97 6.04 -10.50
N THR A 131 -3.94 6.38 -11.28
CA THR A 131 -4.06 6.55 -12.73
C THR A 131 -4.52 5.27 -13.43
N ARG A 132 -3.93 4.11 -13.08
CA ARG A 132 -4.36 2.80 -13.64
C ARG A 132 -5.82 2.49 -13.33
N LEU A 133 -6.24 2.66 -12.07
CA LEU A 133 -7.62 2.43 -11.62
C LEU A 133 -8.60 3.33 -12.40
N THR A 134 -8.31 4.62 -12.52
CA THR A 134 -9.14 5.58 -13.27
C THR A 134 -9.20 5.25 -14.76
N LYS A 135 -8.06 4.96 -15.40
CA LYS A 135 -7.98 4.58 -16.83
C LYS A 135 -8.81 3.35 -17.13
N GLN A 136 -8.78 2.35 -16.24
CA GLN A 136 -9.58 1.13 -16.36
C GLN A 136 -11.03 1.28 -15.86
N ARG A 137 -11.48 2.51 -15.56
CA ARG A 137 -12.84 2.84 -15.08
C ARG A 137 -13.24 2.04 -13.84
N LYS A 138 -12.28 1.80 -12.94
CA LYS A 138 -12.50 1.11 -11.67
C LYS A 138 -13.10 2.09 -10.66
N ASP A 139 -14.02 1.60 -9.85
CA ASP A 139 -14.54 2.35 -8.72
C ASP A 139 -13.47 2.48 -7.63
N LEU A 140 -13.21 3.73 -7.22
CA LEU A 140 -12.24 4.08 -6.19
C LEU A 140 -12.92 4.10 -4.82
N PHE A 141 -12.96 2.94 -4.15
CA PHE A 141 -13.53 2.84 -2.81
C PHE A 141 -12.66 3.53 -1.75
N LYS A 142 -11.33 3.54 -1.96
CA LYS A 142 -10.37 4.31 -1.16
C LYS A 142 -9.69 5.35 -2.02
N ASN A 143 -9.61 6.58 -1.51
CA ASN A 143 -8.90 7.69 -2.12
C ASN A 143 -8.07 8.43 -1.04
N PRO A 144 -6.73 8.38 -1.08
CA PRO A 144 -5.93 7.67 -2.08
C PRO A 144 -6.10 6.13 -2.01
N PRO A 145 -5.91 5.40 -3.12
CA PRO A 145 -5.96 3.95 -3.12
C PRO A 145 -4.81 3.35 -2.31
N VAL A 146 -5.04 2.17 -1.74
CA VAL A 146 -4.00 1.40 -1.02
C VAL A 146 -3.25 0.56 -2.03
N LEU A 147 -1.92 0.65 -2.03
CA LEU A 147 -1.08 -0.17 -2.90
C LEU A 147 -1.37 -1.67 -2.69
N PRO A 148 -1.31 -2.48 -3.75
CA PRO A 148 -1.36 -3.93 -3.61
C PRO A 148 -0.20 -4.42 -2.71
N PRO A 149 -0.32 -5.64 -2.15
CA PRO A 149 0.80 -6.28 -1.47
C PRO A 149 2.04 -6.30 -2.36
N ASN A 150 3.22 -6.28 -1.73
CA ASN A 150 4.47 -6.51 -2.44
C ASN A 150 4.45 -7.87 -3.16
N HIS A 151 5.36 -8.04 -4.10
CA HIS A 151 5.49 -9.27 -4.89
C HIS A 151 5.45 -10.52 -4.00
N VAL A 152 4.59 -11.47 -4.37
CA VAL A 152 4.34 -12.69 -3.61
C VAL A 152 5.24 -13.80 -4.10
N THR A 153 6.04 -14.37 -3.18
CA THR A 153 6.86 -15.54 -3.44
C THR A 153 6.03 -16.79 -3.23
N ILE A 154 5.99 -17.66 -4.25
CA ILE A 154 5.30 -18.96 -4.21
C ILE A 154 6.35 -20.03 -3.90
N GLU A 155 6.03 -20.92 -2.96
CA GLU A 155 6.89 -22.07 -2.67
C GLU A 155 6.88 -23.06 -3.85
N GLU A 156 8.02 -23.67 -4.14
CA GLU A 156 8.16 -24.63 -5.26
C GLU A 156 7.40 -25.94 -4.98
N GLU A 157 7.43 -26.39 -3.73
CA GLU A 157 6.76 -27.62 -3.32
C GLU A 157 5.25 -27.44 -3.11
N TRP A 158 4.50 -28.45 -3.49
CA TRP A 158 3.05 -28.53 -3.26
C TRP A 158 2.75 -29.47 -2.11
N TYR A 159 1.87 -29.02 -1.23
CA TYR A 159 1.54 -29.72 0.00
C TYR A 159 0.29 -30.59 -0.14
N PRO A 160 0.12 -31.62 0.70
CA PRO A 160 -1.06 -32.48 0.65
C PRO A 160 -2.39 -31.72 0.74
N LEU A 161 -3.41 -32.28 0.08
CA LEU A 161 -4.78 -31.79 0.17
C LEU A 161 -5.26 -31.74 1.64
N PRO A 162 -6.17 -30.80 1.98
CA PRO A 162 -6.65 -30.66 3.34
C PRO A 162 -7.39 -31.90 3.82
N LYS A 163 -7.27 -32.19 5.11
CA LYS A 163 -8.07 -33.23 5.75
C LYS A 163 -9.46 -32.66 6.04
N ARG A 164 -10.50 -33.43 5.75
CA ARG A 164 -11.89 -33.06 6.04
C ARG A 164 -12.42 -33.83 7.24
N ASN A 165 -12.90 -33.11 8.25
CA ASN A 165 -13.62 -33.73 9.35
C ASN A 165 -14.99 -34.25 8.84
N LYS A 166 -15.25 -35.55 8.98
CA LYS A 166 -16.49 -36.18 8.48
C LYS A 166 -17.76 -35.67 9.16
N LYS A 167 -17.67 -35.26 10.43
CA LYS A 167 -18.82 -34.78 11.22
C LYS A 167 -19.06 -33.29 10.99
N THR A 168 -18.02 -32.47 11.10
CA THR A 168 -18.17 -31.01 11.07
C THR A 168 -18.02 -30.40 9.67
N GLY A 169 -17.43 -31.14 8.73
CA GLY A 169 -17.06 -30.65 7.41
C GLY A 169 -15.84 -29.71 7.41
N GLU A 170 -15.29 -29.38 8.58
CA GLU A 170 -14.13 -28.49 8.72
C GLU A 170 -12.91 -29.06 7.99
N LEU A 171 -12.22 -28.19 7.26
CA LEU A 171 -11.00 -28.48 6.52
C LEU A 171 -9.78 -28.03 7.34
N THR A 172 -8.80 -28.91 7.45
CA THR A 172 -7.51 -28.60 8.10
C THR A 172 -6.37 -28.70 7.10
N PHE A 173 -5.47 -27.73 7.17
CA PHE A 173 -4.37 -27.56 6.23
C PHE A 173 -3.03 -27.70 6.97
N VAL A 174 -1.99 -28.05 6.24
CA VAL A 174 -0.61 -28.08 6.74
C VAL A 174 0.12 -26.78 6.42
N CYS A 175 1.11 -26.42 7.25
CA CYS A 175 2.04 -25.34 6.94
C CYS A 175 2.90 -25.69 5.72
N GLY A 176 3.48 -24.67 5.10
CA GLY A 176 4.51 -24.85 4.08
C GLY A 176 5.87 -25.08 4.72
N ALA A 177 6.92 -24.76 3.96
CA ALA A 177 8.29 -24.70 4.45
C ALA A 177 8.45 -23.56 5.46
N ASP A 178 7.67 -22.50 5.27
CA ASP A 178 7.54 -21.40 6.22
C ASP A 178 6.50 -21.74 7.31
N ASP A 179 6.91 -21.67 8.57
CA ASP A 179 6.08 -21.95 9.74
C ASP A 179 5.25 -20.72 10.20
N LYS A 180 5.40 -19.55 9.56
CA LYS A 180 4.68 -18.30 9.90
C LYS A 180 3.16 -18.47 10.04
N ILE A 181 2.56 -19.37 9.26
CA ILE A 181 1.11 -19.61 9.29
C ILE A 181 0.70 -20.68 10.30
N GLN A 182 1.62 -21.42 10.92
CA GLN A 182 1.30 -22.57 11.77
C GLN A 182 0.32 -22.22 12.90
N ASN A 183 0.53 -21.09 13.57
CA ASN A 183 -0.38 -20.61 14.61
C ASN A 183 -1.74 -20.15 14.05
N LEU A 184 -1.75 -19.55 12.86
CA LEU A 184 -2.99 -19.10 12.21
C LEU A 184 -3.85 -20.29 11.75
N LEU A 185 -3.23 -21.40 11.36
CA LEU A 185 -3.90 -22.62 10.92
C LEU A 185 -4.69 -23.32 12.03
N LYS A 186 -4.40 -23.05 13.30
CA LYS A 186 -5.17 -23.57 14.45
C LYS A 186 -6.62 -23.07 14.45
N ASP A 187 -6.87 -21.89 13.89
CA ASP A 187 -8.21 -21.28 13.84
C ASP A 187 -8.79 -21.27 12.40
N PHE A 188 -7.97 -21.56 11.38
CA PHE A 188 -8.38 -21.52 9.97
C PHE A 188 -9.07 -22.82 9.55
N HIS A 189 -10.38 -22.88 9.74
CA HIS A 189 -11.20 -24.06 9.46
C HIS A 189 -12.44 -23.70 8.62
N PRO A 190 -12.28 -23.34 7.33
CA PRO A 190 -13.40 -23.31 6.40
C PRO A 190 -14.04 -24.71 6.32
N ASN A 191 -15.35 -24.77 6.08
CA ASN A 191 -16.08 -26.05 5.98
C ASN A 191 -16.68 -26.29 4.58
N ARG A 192 -16.28 -25.45 3.61
CA ARG A 192 -16.61 -25.64 2.19
C ARG A 192 -15.37 -25.71 1.32
N THR A 193 -15.32 -26.70 0.44
CA THR A 193 -14.28 -26.83 -0.59
C THR A 193 -14.49 -25.80 -1.72
N PRO A 194 -13.46 -25.49 -2.51
CA PRO A 194 -13.63 -24.68 -3.72
C PRO A 194 -14.73 -25.20 -4.67
N GLU A 195 -14.81 -26.53 -4.84
CA GLU A 195 -15.87 -27.17 -5.61
C GLU A 195 -17.26 -26.86 -5.04
N GLU A 196 -17.47 -27.10 -3.75
CA GLU A 196 -18.75 -26.86 -3.10
C GLU A 196 -19.18 -25.38 -3.23
N ILE A 197 -18.24 -24.44 -3.12
CA ILE A 197 -18.51 -22.99 -3.27
C ILE A 197 -18.92 -22.64 -4.70
N MET A 198 -18.23 -23.18 -5.72
CA MET A 198 -18.57 -22.93 -7.12
C MET A 198 -19.92 -23.55 -7.49
N ARG A 199 -20.15 -24.80 -7.10
CA ARG A 199 -21.41 -25.52 -7.37
C ARG A 199 -22.61 -24.86 -6.68
N ALA A 200 -22.40 -24.27 -5.50
CA ALA A 200 -23.42 -23.47 -4.82
C ALA A 200 -23.68 -22.10 -5.48
N GLY A 201 -22.94 -21.74 -6.53
CA GLY A 201 -23.13 -20.50 -7.27
C GLY A 201 -22.76 -19.26 -6.45
N SER A 202 -21.66 -19.29 -5.69
CA SER A 202 -21.35 -18.27 -4.68
C SER A 202 -21.28 -16.82 -5.20
N PHE A 203 -20.91 -16.60 -6.47
CA PHE A 203 -20.50 -15.30 -7.02
C PHE A 203 -21.36 -14.78 -8.18
N GLY A 204 -22.63 -15.18 -8.23
CA GLY A 204 -23.63 -14.68 -9.17
C GLY A 204 -23.29 -14.92 -10.63
N GLY A 205 -22.46 -15.94 -10.93
CA GLY A 205 -22.08 -16.27 -12.30
C GLY A 205 -20.81 -15.61 -12.81
N THR A 206 -20.19 -14.69 -12.07
CA THR A 206 -19.28 -13.68 -12.65
C THR A 206 -17.84 -13.75 -12.17
N TYR A 207 -17.50 -14.71 -11.30
CA TYR A 207 -16.20 -14.68 -10.61
C TYR A 207 -15.03 -14.76 -11.59
N TYR A 208 -15.05 -15.72 -12.52
CA TYR A 208 -14.01 -15.95 -13.51
C TYR A 208 -14.32 -15.31 -14.87
N ARG A 209 -15.12 -14.23 -14.90
CA ARG A 209 -15.29 -13.43 -16.13
C ARG A 209 -13.94 -12.84 -16.56
N PRO A 210 -13.76 -12.47 -17.84
CA PRO A 210 -12.58 -11.72 -18.25
C PRO A 210 -12.43 -10.41 -17.47
N ILE A 211 -11.22 -10.08 -17.02
CA ILE A 211 -10.93 -8.85 -16.27
C ILE A 211 -9.70 -8.15 -16.84
N ALA A 212 -9.67 -6.83 -16.78
CA ALA A 212 -8.43 -6.06 -16.77
C ALA A 212 -8.07 -5.80 -15.30
N SER A 213 -6.87 -6.14 -14.86
CA SER A 213 -6.42 -5.86 -13.50
C SER A 213 -5.63 -4.57 -13.44
N ALA A 214 -5.97 -3.70 -12.49
CA ALA A 214 -5.19 -2.49 -12.21
C ALA A 214 -3.92 -2.80 -11.39
N VAL A 215 -3.91 -3.94 -10.69
CA VAL A 215 -2.76 -4.40 -9.89
C VAL A 215 -1.62 -4.85 -10.78
N THR A 216 -1.88 -5.69 -11.78
CA THR A 216 -0.85 -6.21 -12.68
C THR A 216 -0.77 -5.47 -14.01
N ASN A 217 -1.75 -4.60 -14.30
CA ASN A 217 -1.92 -3.92 -15.59
C ASN A 217 -2.08 -4.90 -16.78
N VAL A 218 -2.61 -6.10 -16.53
CA VAL A 218 -2.82 -7.16 -17.53
C VAL A 218 -4.30 -7.52 -17.64
N SER A 219 -4.72 -7.92 -18.84
CA SER A 219 -6.03 -8.52 -19.09
C SER A 219 -5.95 -10.05 -18.98
N TYR A 220 -6.83 -10.63 -18.16
CA TYR A 220 -6.95 -12.07 -17.96
C TYR A 220 -8.21 -12.60 -18.65
N THR A 221 -8.06 -13.74 -19.32
CA THR A 221 -9.17 -14.45 -19.95
C THR A 221 -9.77 -15.47 -18.99
N ALA A 222 -11.07 -15.75 -19.15
CA ALA A 222 -11.76 -16.74 -18.35
C ALA A 222 -11.14 -18.14 -18.46
N SER A 223 -10.78 -18.57 -19.68
CA SER A 223 -10.17 -19.88 -19.92
C SER A 223 -8.79 -20.01 -19.28
N GLY A 224 -7.96 -18.96 -19.33
CA GLY A 224 -6.63 -18.96 -18.73
C GLY A 224 -6.69 -19.13 -17.22
N VAL A 225 -7.46 -18.28 -16.53
CA VAL A 225 -7.54 -18.34 -15.06
C VAL A 225 -8.16 -19.66 -14.57
N LEU A 226 -9.17 -20.18 -15.27
CA LEU A 226 -9.79 -21.47 -14.92
C LEU A 226 -8.76 -22.60 -15.02
N LYS A 227 -7.99 -22.66 -16.12
CA LYS A 227 -6.94 -23.68 -16.30
C LYS A 227 -5.87 -23.64 -15.20
N GLU A 228 -5.52 -22.44 -14.74
CA GLU A 228 -4.45 -22.25 -13.74
C GLU A 228 -4.90 -22.39 -12.29
N SER A 229 -6.19 -22.26 -12.00
CA SER A 229 -6.67 -22.10 -10.62
C SER A 229 -7.71 -23.14 -10.20
N VAL A 230 -8.34 -23.83 -11.15
CA VAL A 230 -9.49 -24.69 -10.91
C VAL A 230 -9.20 -26.11 -11.40
N ASP A 231 -9.37 -27.10 -10.51
CA ASP A 231 -9.35 -28.51 -10.93
C ASP A 231 -10.54 -28.77 -11.88
N PRO A 232 -10.30 -29.32 -13.09
CA PRO A 232 -11.37 -29.63 -14.04
C PRO A 232 -12.52 -30.47 -13.45
N LYS A 233 -12.23 -31.34 -12.47
CA LYS A 233 -13.26 -32.17 -11.79
C LYS A 233 -14.27 -31.30 -11.03
N TRP A 234 -13.84 -30.18 -10.46
CA TRP A 234 -14.72 -29.30 -9.68
C TRP A 234 -15.81 -28.65 -10.52
N ILE A 235 -15.54 -28.47 -11.82
CA ILE A 235 -16.45 -27.81 -12.77
C ILE A 235 -17.07 -28.79 -13.77
N GLN A 236 -16.81 -30.09 -13.61
CA GLN A 236 -17.43 -31.11 -14.44
C GLN A 236 -18.96 -31.06 -14.29
N GLY A 237 -19.65 -30.96 -15.43
CA GLY A 237 -21.11 -30.88 -15.50
C GLY A 237 -21.71 -29.52 -15.12
N LEU A 238 -20.90 -28.50 -14.84
CA LEU A 238 -21.40 -27.14 -14.59
C LEU A 238 -21.60 -26.36 -15.90
N ASP A 239 -22.66 -25.55 -15.96
CA ASP A 239 -22.75 -24.49 -16.97
C ASP A 239 -21.76 -23.37 -16.62
N ILE A 240 -20.54 -23.50 -17.13
CA ILE A 240 -19.44 -22.54 -16.89
C ILE A 240 -19.80 -21.13 -17.37
N ARG A 241 -20.58 -20.99 -18.45
CA ARG A 241 -20.95 -19.69 -19.02
C ARG A 241 -21.89 -18.94 -18.09
N THR A 242 -22.82 -19.64 -17.46
CA THR A 242 -23.79 -19.02 -16.55
C THR A 242 -23.27 -18.92 -15.12
N MET A 243 -22.55 -19.92 -14.63
CA MET A 243 -22.19 -20.05 -13.22
C MET A 243 -20.84 -19.45 -12.84
N LEU A 244 -19.91 -19.28 -13.79
CA LEU A 244 -18.54 -18.87 -13.47
C LEU A 244 -18.01 -17.70 -14.30
N THR A 245 -18.38 -17.61 -15.59
CA THR A 245 -17.71 -16.72 -16.56
C THR A 245 -18.61 -15.65 -17.17
N SER A 246 -19.85 -15.52 -16.67
CA SER A 246 -20.80 -14.50 -17.11
C SER A 246 -20.25 -13.10 -16.88
N SER A 247 -20.47 -12.18 -17.83
CA SER A 247 -20.21 -10.75 -17.62
C SER A 247 -21.26 -10.10 -16.72
N THR A 248 -22.46 -10.69 -16.65
CA THR A 248 -23.61 -10.16 -15.92
C THR A 248 -23.87 -10.95 -14.65
N TYR A 249 -24.00 -10.24 -13.52
CA TYR A 249 -24.31 -10.84 -12.23
C TYR A 249 -25.77 -11.27 -12.15
N ARG A 250 -26.02 -12.51 -11.74
CA ARG A 250 -27.36 -13.10 -11.61
C ARG A 250 -27.59 -13.59 -10.19
N ASN A 251 -28.52 -12.97 -9.49
CA ASN A 251 -28.88 -13.37 -8.13
C ASN A 251 -29.44 -14.79 -8.07
N SER A 252 -30.15 -15.23 -9.11
CA SER A 252 -30.72 -16.57 -9.22
C SER A 252 -29.68 -17.69 -9.28
N VAL A 253 -28.43 -17.37 -9.62
CA VAL A 253 -27.31 -18.33 -9.57
C VAL A 253 -26.86 -18.55 -8.12
N ASN A 254 -27.04 -17.57 -7.25
CA ASN A 254 -26.59 -17.65 -5.86
C ASN A 254 -27.45 -18.61 -5.04
N LYS A 255 -26.82 -19.46 -4.23
CA LYS A 255 -27.47 -20.31 -3.23
C LYS A 255 -28.57 -19.61 -2.44
N TYR A 256 -28.33 -18.37 -2.01
CA TYR A 256 -29.28 -17.62 -1.18
C TYR A 256 -30.08 -16.56 -1.96
N GLY A 257 -30.02 -16.55 -3.30
CA GLY A 257 -30.86 -15.70 -4.14
C GLY A 257 -30.61 -14.19 -4.03
N VAL A 258 -29.51 -13.76 -3.41
CA VAL A 258 -29.21 -12.35 -3.13
C VAL A 258 -27.85 -11.91 -3.65
N LYS A 259 -27.75 -10.68 -4.16
CA LYS A 259 -26.46 -10.08 -4.52
C LYS A 259 -25.66 -9.76 -3.27
N CYS A 260 -24.38 -10.14 -3.25
CA CYS A 260 -23.42 -9.64 -2.27
C CYS A 260 -22.00 -9.60 -2.87
N GLY A 261 -21.08 -9.01 -2.10
CA GLY A 261 -19.69 -8.81 -2.50
C GLY A 261 -19.42 -7.41 -3.06
N GLY A 262 -18.16 -6.98 -2.95
CA GLY A 262 -17.67 -5.75 -3.56
C GLY A 262 -17.34 -5.93 -5.05
N SER A 263 -17.25 -4.82 -5.77
CA SER A 263 -16.73 -4.74 -7.14
C SER A 263 -15.23 -5.11 -7.19
N LEU A 264 -14.71 -5.41 -8.39
CA LEU A 264 -13.27 -5.60 -8.55
C LEU A 264 -12.48 -4.33 -8.20
N GLY A 265 -12.97 -3.14 -8.56
CA GLY A 265 -12.33 -1.86 -8.24
C GLY A 265 -12.24 -1.59 -6.74
N MET A 266 -13.27 -1.94 -5.97
CA MET A 266 -13.23 -1.90 -4.50
C MET A 266 -12.12 -2.79 -3.93
N TRP A 267 -11.98 -4.01 -4.44
CA TRP A 267 -10.95 -4.94 -3.97
C TRP A 267 -9.54 -4.50 -4.36
N GLU A 268 -9.36 -4.02 -5.58
CA GLU A 268 -8.09 -3.48 -6.07
C GLU A 268 -7.70 -2.22 -5.29
N SER A 269 -8.57 -1.20 -5.22
CA SER A 269 -8.28 0.06 -4.51
C SER A 269 -8.09 -0.10 -3.00
N SER A 270 -8.57 -1.20 -2.40
CA SER A 270 -8.38 -1.51 -0.98
C SER A 270 -7.07 -2.25 -0.67
N GLY A 271 -6.24 -2.57 -1.67
CA GLY A 271 -5.00 -3.33 -1.49
C GLY A 271 -5.24 -4.80 -1.12
N TRP A 272 -6.37 -5.37 -1.56
CA TRP A 272 -6.75 -6.74 -1.20
C TRP A 272 -6.35 -7.80 -2.21
N ILE A 273 -6.04 -7.39 -3.44
CA ILE A 273 -5.61 -8.22 -4.56
C ILE A 273 -4.08 -8.24 -4.62
N ALA A 274 -3.50 -9.44 -4.71
CA ALA A 274 -2.08 -9.63 -4.98
C ALA A 274 -1.87 -9.92 -6.48
N ASP A 275 -0.65 -9.70 -6.98
CA ASP A 275 -0.30 -9.96 -8.38
C ASP A 275 -0.41 -11.44 -8.76
N CYS A 276 -0.05 -12.35 -7.86
CA CYS A 276 -0.14 -13.78 -8.09
C CYS A 276 -1.59 -14.27 -8.22
N ASP A 277 -2.55 -13.61 -7.55
CA ASP A 277 -3.97 -14.00 -7.51
C ASP A 277 -4.86 -12.79 -7.91
N PRO A 278 -4.91 -12.43 -9.21
CA PRO A 278 -5.60 -11.22 -9.70
C PRO A 278 -7.13 -11.25 -9.51
N TYR A 279 -7.72 -12.41 -9.28
CA TYR A 279 -9.14 -12.56 -8.91
C TYR A 279 -9.37 -12.52 -7.40
N GLY A 280 -8.30 -12.47 -6.60
CA GLY A 280 -8.36 -12.23 -5.16
C GLY A 280 -8.58 -13.49 -4.32
N TRP A 281 -9.29 -13.32 -3.21
CA TRP A 281 -9.38 -14.31 -2.13
C TRP A 281 -9.78 -15.71 -2.59
N PHE A 282 -10.82 -15.85 -3.42
CA PHE A 282 -11.29 -17.19 -3.77
C PHE A 282 -10.36 -17.89 -4.76
N GLN A 283 -9.68 -17.16 -5.65
CA GLN A 283 -8.57 -17.72 -6.44
C GLN A 283 -7.42 -18.18 -5.54
N TRP A 284 -7.00 -17.36 -4.57
CA TRP A 284 -6.01 -17.76 -3.57
C TRP A 284 -6.46 -19.03 -2.84
N TYR A 285 -7.72 -19.11 -2.41
CA TYR A 285 -8.27 -20.25 -1.69
C TYR A 285 -8.28 -21.53 -2.54
N CYS A 286 -8.62 -21.43 -3.82
CA CYS A 286 -8.56 -22.57 -4.74
C CYS A 286 -7.13 -23.16 -4.83
N ARG A 287 -6.11 -22.29 -4.93
CA ARG A 287 -4.72 -22.74 -5.02
C ARG A 287 -4.18 -23.21 -3.67
N PHE A 288 -4.52 -22.53 -2.59
CA PHE A 288 -4.17 -22.93 -1.22
C PHE A 288 -4.74 -24.31 -0.88
N TYR A 289 -5.98 -24.58 -1.31
CA TYR A 289 -6.64 -25.88 -1.18
C TYR A 289 -5.92 -26.99 -1.94
N GLN A 290 -5.42 -26.72 -3.14
CA GLN A 290 -4.70 -27.71 -3.93
C GLN A 290 -3.27 -27.96 -3.43
N GLY A 291 -2.79 -27.21 -2.44
CA GLY A 291 -1.49 -27.42 -1.82
C GLY A 291 -0.48 -26.30 -2.03
N ARG A 292 -0.80 -25.25 -2.80
CA ARG A 292 0.12 -24.10 -2.97
C ARG A 292 0.30 -23.35 -1.65
N ARG A 293 1.54 -22.98 -1.34
CA ARG A 293 1.88 -22.03 -0.25
C ARG A 293 2.62 -20.83 -0.80
N CYS A 294 2.43 -19.68 -0.16
CA CYS A 294 3.07 -18.44 -0.58
C CYS A 294 3.20 -17.43 0.55
N SER A 295 4.03 -16.40 0.34
CA SER A 295 4.28 -15.35 1.32
C SER A 295 3.04 -14.51 1.69
N ASP A 296 1.95 -14.61 0.92
CA ASP A 296 0.67 -13.92 1.17
C ASP A 296 -0.30 -14.70 2.07
N ASP A 297 -0.01 -15.98 2.38
CA ASP A 297 -0.94 -16.86 3.09
C ASP A 297 -1.36 -16.31 4.46
N ALA A 298 -0.41 -15.75 5.21
CA ALA A 298 -0.70 -15.16 6.52
C ALA A 298 -1.73 -14.02 6.43
N ARG A 299 -1.60 -13.14 5.43
CA ARG A 299 -2.52 -12.01 5.22
C ARG A 299 -3.91 -12.53 4.87
N GLN A 300 -3.99 -13.52 3.98
CA GLN A 300 -5.25 -14.08 3.52
C GLN A 300 -5.97 -14.82 4.66
N ILE A 301 -5.28 -15.67 5.41
CA ILE A 301 -5.86 -16.36 6.58
C ILE A 301 -6.35 -15.36 7.63
N GLN A 302 -5.61 -14.27 7.88
CA GLN A 302 -6.06 -13.22 8.81
C GLN A 302 -7.31 -12.49 8.30
N ARG A 303 -7.44 -12.23 7.00
CA ARG A 303 -8.66 -11.64 6.41
C ARG A 303 -9.87 -12.56 6.59
N TRP A 304 -9.68 -13.86 6.37
CA TRP A 304 -10.70 -14.86 6.68
C TRP A 304 -11.05 -14.87 8.16
N ALA A 305 -10.06 -14.84 9.06
CA ALA A 305 -10.28 -14.85 10.50
C ALA A 305 -11.14 -13.67 10.97
N LYS A 306 -10.88 -12.47 10.41
CA LYS A 306 -11.67 -11.25 10.67
C LYS A 306 -13.09 -11.32 10.11
N SER A 307 -13.33 -12.11 9.06
CA SER A 307 -14.61 -12.18 8.35
C SER A 307 -15.46 -13.37 8.83
N ALA A 308 -14.93 -14.58 8.69
CA ALA A 308 -15.59 -15.87 8.90
C ALA A 308 -14.99 -16.69 10.05
N GLY A 309 -13.83 -16.33 10.59
CA GLY A 309 -13.21 -17.04 11.70
C GLY A 309 -14.05 -17.05 12.99
N PRO A 310 -13.63 -17.77 14.05
CA PRO A 310 -14.41 -17.94 15.28
C PRO A 310 -14.93 -16.64 15.94
N LYS A 311 -14.17 -15.54 15.79
CA LYS A 311 -14.53 -14.18 16.23
C LYS A 311 -14.82 -13.23 15.05
N GLY A 312 -14.95 -13.76 13.84
CA GLY A 312 -15.15 -13.01 12.62
C GLY A 312 -16.48 -12.25 12.64
N ARG A 313 -16.47 -11.06 12.02
CA ARG A 313 -17.58 -10.12 12.00
C ARG A 313 -18.86 -10.77 11.47
N PHE A 314 -18.80 -11.37 10.28
CA PHE A 314 -19.97 -11.91 9.60
C PHE A 314 -20.48 -13.18 10.26
N ARG A 315 -19.57 -14.06 10.71
CA ARG A 315 -19.94 -15.27 11.48
C ARG A 315 -20.66 -14.89 12.75
N SER A 316 -20.08 -13.99 13.55
CA SER A 316 -20.66 -13.58 14.83
C SER A 316 -22.01 -12.89 14.65
N GLN A 317 -22.13 -12.03 13.65
CA GLN A 317 -23.38 -11.34 13.34
C GLN A 317 -24.49 -12.31 12.95
N LEU A 318 -24.21 -13.28 12.08
CA LEU A 318 -25.21 -14.27 11.67
C LEU A 318 -25.62 -15.18 12.82
N CYS A 319 -24.65 -15.76 13.55
CA CYS A 319 -24.96 -16.62 14.70
C CYS A 319 -25.80 -15.88 15.74
N ASN A 320 -25.47 -14.63 16.07
CA ASN A 320 -26.24 -13.83 17.03
C ASN A 320 -27.68 -13.59 16.56
N LYS A 321 -27.89 -13.38 15.26
CA LYS A 321 -29.24 -13.21 14.68
C LYS A 321 -30.05 -14.50 14.73
N ILE A 322 -29.44 -15.65 14.42
CA ILE A 322 -30.09 -16.97 14.53
C ILE A 322 -30.52 -17.23 15.98
N LEU A 323 -29.60 -17.04 16.94
CA LEU A 323 -29.90 -17.21 18.37
C LEU A 323 -30.98 -16.26 18.88
N ALA A 324 -30.96 -15.00 18.43
CA ALA A 324 -31.99 -14.02 18.81
C ALA A 324 -33.37 -14.37 18.25
N ALA A 325 -33.42 -14.90 17.02
CA ALA A 325 -34.65 -15.38 16.40
C ALA A 325 -35.13 -16.72 16.97
N LYS A 326 -34.35 -17.38 17.84
CA LYS A 326 -34.64 -18.70 18.43
C LYS A 326 -34.95 -19.77 17.36
N THR A 327 -34.22 -19.70 16.26
CA THR A 327 -34.36 -20.62 15.11
C THR A 327 -33.08 -21.46 14.95
N THR A 328 -33.06 -22.30 13.93
CA THR A 328 -31.98 -23.23 13.61
C THR A 328 -30.97 -22.64 12.62
N ALA A 329 -29.79 -23.27 12.53
CA ALA A 329 -28.70 -22.83 11.68
C ALA A 329 -29.04 -22.87 10.18
N ASP A 330 -29.94 -23.76 9.77
CA ASP A 330 -30.41 -23.96 8.40
C ASP A 330 -31.50 -22.98 7.95
N ASP A 331 -32.04 -22.15 8.84
CA ASP A 331 -33.04 -21.14 8.49
C ASP A 331 -32.46 -20.04 7.57
N VAL A 332 -32.59 -20.25 6.27
CA VAL A 332 -32.04 -19.39 5.22
C VAL A 332 -32.65 -17.98 5.20
N SER A 333 -33.80 -17.77 5.83
CA SER A 333 -34.46 -16.46 5.91
C SER A 333 -33.64 -15.47 6.76
N ILE A 334 -32.85 -15.99 7.70
CA ILE A 334 -32.02 -15.16 8.57
C ILE A 334 -30.79 -14.64 7.80
N SER A 335 -30.86 -13.36 7.41
CA SER A 335 -29.76 -12.61 6.79
C SER A 335 -29.10 -13.32 5.61
N PRO A 336 -29.85 -13.58 4.51
CA PRO A 336 -29.33 -14.27 3.33
C PRO A 336 -28.06 -13.61 2.75
N VAL A 337 -27.94 -12.28 2.84
CA VAL A 337 -26.73 -11.55 2.40
C VAL A 337 -25.49 -11.93 3.19
N ILE A 338 -25.62 -12.11 4.52
CA ILE A 338 -24.48 -12.53 5.36
C ILE A 338 -24.16 -14.00 5.11
N ARG A 339 -25.18 -14.86 4.92
CA ARG A 339 -24.99 -16.26 4.52
C ARG A 339 -24.22 -16.38 3.21
N GLN A 340 -24.62 -15.61 2.20
CA GLN A 340 -23.93 -15.56 0.91
C GLN A 340 -22.49 -15.02 1.07
N THR A 341 -22.30 -14.00 1.90
CA THR A 341 -20.95 -13.46 2.19
C THR A 341 -20.07 -14.52 2.84
N LEU A 342 -20.56 -15.30 3.81
CA LEU A 342 -19.78 -16.36 4.45
C LEU A 342 -19.45 -17.49 3.47
N LEU A 343 -20.36 -17.81 2.54
CA LEU A 343 -20.09 -18.76 1.46
C LEU A 343 -18.94 -18.30 0.56
N HIS A 344 -18.77 -16.99 0.31
CA HIS A 344 -17.58 -16.44 -0.39
C HIS A 344 -16.28 -16.77 0.35
N TRP A 345 -16.35 -16.81 1.69
CA TRP A 345 -15.22 -17.14 2.58
C TRP A 345 -15.12 -18.65 2.90
N GLY A 346 -15.88 -19.50 2.21
CA GLY A 346 -15.85 -20.95 2.41
C GLY A 346 -16.38 -21.42 3.77
N LEU A 347 -17.30 -20.65 4.36
CA LEU A 347 -17.98 -21.02 5.59
C LEU A 347 -19.49 -21.05 5.39
N GLU A 348 -20.12 -22.14 5.81
CA GLU A 348 -21.54 -22.18 6.10
C GLU A 348 -21.78 -22.38 7.60
N ILE A 349 -22.76 -21.68 8.16
CA ILE A 349 -23.15 -21.86 9.57
C ILE A 349 -23.95 -23.14 9.70
N THR A 350 -23.38 -24.11 10.41
CA THR A 350 -24.03 -25.36 10.81
C THR A 350 -24.42 -25.30 12.29
N GLU A 351 -25.21 -26.27 12.76
CA GLU A 351 -25.53 -26.40 14.19
C GLU A 351 -24.28 -26.50 15.06
N GLU A 352 -23.26 -27.23 14.60
CA GLU A 352 -21.99 -27.33 15.33
C GLU A 352 -21.28 -25.97 15.43
N VAL A 353 -21.27 -25.19 14.34
CA VAL A 353 -20.70 -23.83 14.31
C VAL A 353 -21.45 -22.89 15.25
N LEU A 354 -22.79 -23.00 15.28
CA LEU A 354 -23.67 -22.24 16.14
C LEU A 354 -23.48 -22.61 17.61
N ALA A 355 -23.37 -23.90 17.93
CA ALA A 355 -23.10 -24.40 19.28
C ALA A 355 -21.73 -23.94 19.80
N LYS A 356 -20.68 -24.03 18.99
CA LYS A 356 -19.35 -23.48 19.31
C LYS A 356 -19.42 -21.98 19.59
N HIS A 357 -20.20 -21.24 18.79
CA HIS A 357 -20.40 -19.80 18.99
C HIS A 357 -21.15 -19.50 20.29
N LYS A 358 -22.24 -20.21 20.56
CA LYS A 358 -23.04 -20.10 21.79
C LYS A 358 -22.19 -20.30 23.04
N LYS A 359 -21.39 -21.38 23.08
CA LYS A 359 -20.43 -21.66 24.16
C LYS A 359 -19.43 -20.52 24.35
N ARG A 360 -18.89 -19.96 23.26
CA ARG A 360 -17.90 -18.88 23.29
C ARG A 360 -18.46 -17.58 23.87
N VAL A 361 -19.73 -17.26 23.62
CA VAL A 361 -20.36 -16.00 24.08
C VAL A 361 -21.12 -16.15 25.40
N GLY A 362 -21.07 -17.33 26.04
CA GLY A 362 -21.73 -17.57 27.33
C GLY A 362 -23.26 -17.53 27.26
N ARG A 363 -23.86 -17.98 26.15
CA ARG A 363 -25.31 -18.01 25.95
C ARG A 363 -25.89 -19.42 26.03
#